data_AF-A0A355EYZ5-F1
#
_entry.id   AF-A0A355EYZ5-F1
#
_cell.length_a   1.000
_cell.length_b   1.000
_cell.length_c   1.000
_cell.angle_alpha   90.00
_cell.angle_beta   90.00
_cell.angle_gamma   90.00
#
_symmetry.space_group_name_H-M   'P 1'
#
loop_
_entity.id
_entity.type
_entity.pdbx_description
1 polymer ?
#
loop_
_entity_poly.entity_id
_entity_poly.type
_entity_poly.pdbx_seq_one_letter_code
_entity_poly.pdbx_strand_id
1 'polypeptide(L)' 'CDQAGECGLQDYSFKHGVAFSRFRFEDKRTYPGRERIPLGSSVILNMNRCIQCTRCVRFTHEIAGTGELGLF' A
#
# COMPACT_ATOMS: atom_id res chain seq x y z
N CYS A 1 -6.99 -3.08 -9.33
CA CYS A 1 -5.98 -3.47 -8.32
C CYS A 1 -5.70 -4.95 -8.56
N ASP A 2 -4.44 -5.33 -8.63
CA ASP A 2 -3.98 -6.72 -8.79
C ASP A 2 -4.34 -7.59 -7.58
N GLN A 3 -4.47 -6.99 -6.39
CA GLN A 3 -4.92 -7.65 -5.17
C GLN A 3 -6.44 -7.63 -4.96
N ALA A 4 -7.24 -7.17 -5.93
CA ALA A 4 -8.70 -7.12 -5.74
C ALA A 4 -9.29 -8.53 -5.59
N GLY A 5 -10.16 -8.73 -4.59
CA GLY A 5 -10.71 -10.05 -4.25
C GLY A 5 -9.88 -10.85 -3.23
N GLU A 6 -8.64 -10.47 -2.98
CA GLU A 6 -7.75 -11.05 -1.96
C GLU A 6 -7.13 -9.99 -1.04
N CYS A 7 -7.63 -8.76 -1.11
CA CYS A 7 -7.11 -7.63 -0.36
C CYS A 7 -7.68 -7.60 1.05
N GLY A 8 -6.82 -7.79 2.06
CA GLY A 8 -7.24 -7.72 3.47
C GLY A 8 -7.88 -6.38 3.87
N LEU A 9 -7.57 -5.27 3.18
CA LEU A 9 -8.26 -3.99 3.42
C LEU A 9 -9.71 -4.01 2.93
N GLN A 10 -10.00 -4.67 1.79
CA GLN A 10 -11.37 -4.82 1.30
C GLN A 10 -12.19 -5.66 2.28
N ASP A 11 -11.65 -6.80 2.71
CA ASP A 11 -12.32 -7.68 3.69
C ASP A 11 -12.58 -6.98 5.02
N TYR A 12 -11.58 -6.27 5.54
CA TYR A 12 -11.72 -5.54 6.81
C TYR A 12 -12.76 -4.42 6.68
N SER A 13 -12.74 -3.68 5.58
CA SER A 13 -13.73 -2.63 5.31
C SER A 13 -15.14 -3.20 5.16
N PHE A 14 -15.31 -4.37 4.56
CA PHE A 14 -16.62 -5.01 4.44
C PHE A 14 -17.14 -5.48 5.79
N LYS A 15 -16.28 -6.10 6.62
CA LYS A 15 -16.67 -6.66 7.92
C LYS A 15 -16.88 -5.61 9.00
N HIS A 16 -16.10 -4.54 8.99
CA HIS A 16 -16.00 -3.60 10.11
C HIS A 16 -16.14 -2.13 9.70
N GLY A 17 -16.15 -1.82 8.41
CA GLY A 17 -16.22 -0.45 7.89
C GLY A 17 -17.64 0.10 7.80
N VAL A 18 -17.74 1.32 7.30
CA VAL A 18 -19.01 2.00 7.01
C VAL A 18 -19.36 1.86 5.53
N ALA A 19 -20.64 1.72 5.22
CA ALA A 19 -21.11 1.50 3.85
C ALA A 19 -20.85 2.70 2.91
N PHE A 20 -20.70 3.91 3.45
CA PHE A 20 -20.56 5.15 2.68
C PHE A 20 -19.41 6.02 3.17
N SER A 21 -18.68 6.62 2.24
CA SER A 21 -17.61 7.57 2.52
C SER A 21 -18.17 8.92 2.98
N ARG A 22 -17.54 9.51 4.01
CA ARG A 22 -17.78 10.92 4.42
C ARG A 22 -16.73 11.89 3.87
N PHE A 23 -15.73 11.39 3.14
CA PHE A 23 -14.70 12.23 2.53
C PHE A 23 -15.34 13.07 1.42
N ARG A 24 -15.38 14.39 1.61
CA ARG A 24 -16.10 15.33 0.74
C ARG A 24 -15.25 15.96 -0.36
N PHE A 25 -13.93 15.91 -0.23
CA PHE A 25 -13.02 16.45 -1.23
C PHE A 25 -12.91 15.47 -2.40
N GLU A 26 -12.83 15.99 -3.61
CA GLU A 26 -12.60 15.16 -4.80
C GLU A 26 -11.15 14.66 -4.83
N ASP A 27 -10.22 15.52 -4.43
CA ASP A 27 -8.80 15.22 -4.49
C ASP A 27 -8.34 14.35 -3.31
N LYS A 28 -7.87 13.16 -3.66
CA LYS A 28 -7.10 12.31 -2.75
C LYS A 28 -5.62 12.57 -2.94
N ARG A 29 -4.84 12.39 -1.87
CA ARG A 29 -3.38 12.43 -1.97
C ARG A 29 -2.91 11.41 -3.00
N THR A 30 -2.15 11.87 -3.98
CA THR A 30 -1.47 11.03 -4.96
C THR A 30 0.04 11.21 -4.83
N TYR A 31 0.78 10.26 -5.37
CA TYR A 31 2.22 10.30 -5.57
C TYR A 31 2.47 10.20 -7.09
N PRO A 32 2.39 11.32 -7.82
CA PRO A 32 2.55 11.30 -9.28
C PRO A 32 3.87 10.65 -9.69
N GLY A 33 3.80 9.72 -10.64
CA GLY A 33 4.96 8.99 -11.15
C GLY A 33 5.43 7.85 -10.23
N ARG A 34 4.71 7.54 -9.14
CA ARG A 34 5.01 6.45 -8.20
C ARG A 34 3.96 5.34 -8.19
N GLU A 35 3.19 5.22 -9.26
CA GLU A 35 2.17 4.17 -9.44
C GLU A 35 2.78 2.81 -9.80
N ARG A 36 4.01 2.79 -10.32
CA ARG A 36 4.68 1.57 -10.79
C ARG A 36 6.20 1.68 -10.63
N ILE A 37 6.68 1.56 -9.39
CA ILE A 37 8.11 1.56 -9.08
C ILE A 37 8.59 0.10 -9.07
N PRO A 38 9.44 -0.34 -10.02
CA PRO A 38 10.05 -1.66 -9.93
C PRO A 38 11.07 -1.66 -8.78
N LEU A 39 10.90 -2.57 -7.82
CA LEU A 39 11.90 -2.81 -6.75
C LEU A 39 12.91 -3.91 -7.15
N GLY A 40 12.75 -4.47 -8.35
CA GLY A 40 13.53 -5.56 -8.90
C GLY A 40 12.80 -6.17 -10.09
N SER A 41 13.17 -7.39 -10.48
CA SER A 41 12.52 -8.11 -11.59
C SER A 41 11.13 -8.65 -11.24
N SER A 42 10.83 -8.88 -9.96
CA SER A 42 9.62 -9.58 -9.52
C SER A 42 8.63 -8.73 -8.74
N VAL A 43 9.03 -7.56 -8.24
CA VAL A 43 8.21 -6.76 -7.32
C VAL A 43 7.99 -5.37 -7.89
N ILE A 44 6.72 -4.97 -7.95
CA ILE A 44 6.29 -3.63 -8.36
C ILE A 44 5.58 -2.97 -7.18
N LEU A 45 6.03 -1.77 -6.81
CA LEU A 45 5.45 -0.94 -5.76
C LEU A 45 4.55 0.13 -6.35
N ASN A 46 3.32 0.21 -5.85
CA ASN A 46 2.38 1.31 -6.14
C ASN A 46 2.15 2.13 -4.86
N MET A 47 2.69 3.35 -4.82
CA MET A 47 2.62 4.21 -3.63
C MET A 47 1.23 4.79 -3.36
N ASN A 48 0.37 4.90 -4.38
CA ASN A 48 -1.01 5.38 -4.21
C ASN A 48 -1.90 4.34 -3.52
N ARG A 49 -1.47 3.08 -3.44
CA ARG A 49 -2.17 1.99 -2.74
C ARG A 49 -1.55 1.65 -1.38
N CYS A 50 -0.36 2.19 -1.07
CA CYS A 50 0.32 1.93 0.19
C CYS A 50 -0.41 2.63 1.35
N ILE A 51 -0.76 1.85 2.37
CA ILE A 51 -1.40 2.35 3.61
C ILE A 51 -0.39 2.67 4.71
N GLN A 52 0.91 2.72 4.39
CA GLN A 52 2.00 3.01 5.34
C GLN A 52 2.02 2.07 6.57
N CYS A 53 1.67 0.79 6.40
CA CYS A 53 1.65 -0.19 7.48
C CYS A 53 3.04 -0.68 7.94
N THR A 54 4.11 -0.17 7.34
CA THR A 54 5.53 -0.48 7.62
C THR A 54 5.97 -1.94 7.48
N ARG A 55 5.10 -2.85 7.02
CA ARG A 55 5.42 -4.28 6.93
C ARG A 55 6.60 -4.57 5.99
N CYS A 56 6.67 -3.89 4.84
CA CYS A 56 7.78 -4.05 3.91
C CYS A 56 9.12 -3.60 4.51
N VAL A 57 9.15 -2.44 5.18
CA VAL A 57 10.34 -1.90 5.85
C VAL A 57 10.84 -2.84 6.95
N ARG A 58 9.93 -3.33 7.81
CA ARG A 58 10.30 -4.31 8.85
C ARG A 58 10.78 -5.62 8.26
N PHE A 59 10.15 -6.11 7.19
CA PHE A 59 10.59 -7.32 6.51
C PHE A 59 12.02 -7.17 5.96
N THR A 60 12.32 -6.07 5.26
CA THR A 60 13.67 -5.84 4.70
C THR A 60 14.73 -5.67 5.78
N HIS A 61 14.37 -5.14 6.95
CA HIS A 61 15.31 -4.93 8.05
C HIS A 61 15.49 -6.17 8.94
N GLU A 62 14.40 -6.81 9.35
CA GLU A 62 14.41 -7.87 10.36
C GLU A 62 14.55 -9.27 9.75
N ILE A 63 14.02 -9.49 8.54
CA ILE A 63 13.93 -10.83 7.93
C ILE A 63 14.93 -10.98 6.79
N ALA A 64 14.91 -10.08 5.82
CA ALA A 64 15.86 -10.12 4.69
C ALA A 64 17.25 -9.59 5.08
N GLY A 65 17.33 -8.68 6.06
CA GLY A 65 18.57 -8.08 6.54
C GLY A 65 19.22 -7.08 5.57
N THR A 66 18.51 -6.64 4.53
CA THR A 66 19.01 -5.78 3.44
C THR A 66 18.75 -4.29 3.67
N GLY A 67 17.66 -3.93 4.36
CA GLY A 67 17.41 -2.56 4.83
C GLY A 67 17.21 -1.48 3.75
N GLU A 68 16.87 -1.85 2.53
CA GLU A 68 16.76 -0.95 1.37
C GLU A 68 15.48 -0.09 1.35
N LEU A 69 14.45 -0.48 2.11
CA LEU A 69 13.19 0.28 2.22
C LEU A 69 13.12 1.06 3.54
N GLY A 70 12.59 2.29 3.47
CA GLY A 70 12.45 3.19 4.62
C GLY A 70 11.18 4.03 4.61
N LEU A 71 10.96 4.78 5.70
CA LEU A 71 9.92 5.80 5.82
C LEU A 71 10.55 7.16 5.52
N PHE A 72 10.00 7.88 4.53
CA PHE A 72 10.39 9.25 4.18
C PHE A 72 9.14 10.12 4.07
#